data_AF-A0A381STN2-F1
#
_entry.id   AF-A0A381STN2-F1
#
_cell.length_a   1.000
_cell.length_b   1.000
_cell.length_c   1.000
_cell.angle_alpha   90.00
_cell.angle_beta   90.00
_cell.angle_gamma   90.00
#
_symmetry.space_group_name_H-M   'P 1'
#
loop_
_entity.id
_entity.type
_entity.pdbx_description
1 polymer ?
#
loop_
_entity_poly.entity_id
_entity_poly.type
_entity_poly.pdbx_seq_one_letter_code
_entity_poly.pdbx_strand_id
1 'polypeptide(L)'
;MNDLLNNKITTIPQKPGVYQFINDKGEIIYIGKAKNLRTRVRSYFQKNKYQTPKNQSMIKRILDLEWIVVSSEVEALLTEANLIKENKPHYNINLKDDKSFPYIRITKEAYPRIFITREIVKDGSRYFGPYTDVYVLRRSLKAVHKIFPIRSCDFLLDKKTIQSLKVDLCLDYHIKKCDGPCQNLISEDEYNKMIKRVISFLQGRTTETEVYINDQMLKAANDTRYEDAGMYRDQLNAIKNFKDRQRKVAADFDDRDVIALSRKDNMCISVIVRIRNGRIHSREKISMNISDETDSDIIELVITQFYLNSDFIPKVLNVSDIPTNKTQLIHWLKEKRNGNIEIKLPIKGDKAREIRLAEQNAKLLLGEWIINRTKRRELIPKMIQQLQEDLQLNIPPRRIEAFDISHLGGEDTVASMVSFIDGKAKKSEYRKYKIKGVNGIDDFAAMREVVVRRYRRLKDEKLSYPDLILIDGGKGQLNMAISALRDLGLDYLLVIGLAKRLEEVFVPGNSDPQSIPKNSPGLILLRKIRDEAHRFALTYQKQKRNKKVRESIFDSVNGMGPKRIQSLLRSFEGIENIANADSNIIADKANIPLKIAEDIFLVAKQFQMKQKSK
;
A
#
# COMPACT_ATOMS: atom_id res chain seq x y z
N MET A 1 -5.84 11.43 -21.39
CA MET A 1 -5.34 11.40 -19.99
C MET A 1 -6.02 10.23 -19.31
N ASN A 2 -5.28 9.32 -18.67
CA ASN A 2 -5.86 8.09 -18.12
C ASN A 2 -6.92 8.38 -17.04
N ASP A 3 -8.09 7.76 -17.14
CA ASP A 3 -9.18 7.90 -16.15
C ASP A 3 -8.75 7.51 -14.72
N LEU A 4 -7.77 6.60 -14.61
CA LEU A 4 -7.15 6.20 -13.35
C LEU A 4 -6.40 7.35 -12.66
N LEU A 5 -5.66 8.17 -13.44
CA LEU A 5 -4.91 9.30 -12.91
C LEU A 5 -5.86 10.41 -12.44
N ASN A 6 -6.92 10.70 -13.21
CA ASN A 6 -7.96 11.66 -12.83
C ASN A 6 -8.64 11.26 -11.51
N ASN A 7 -8.96 9.98 -11.35
CA ASN A 7 -9.52 9.47 -10.11
C ASN A 7 -8.55 9.64 -8.93
N LYS A 8 -7.27 9.32 -9.11
CA LYS A 8 -6.26 9.46 -8.06
C LYS A 8 -6.04 10.91 -7.63
N ILE A 9 -6.15 11.87 -8.55
CA ILE A 9 -6.05 13.31 -8.23
C ILE A 9 -7.15 13.76 -7.25
N THR A 10 -8.36 13.18 -7.34
CA THR A 10 -9.47 13.54 -6.44
C THR A 10 -9.28 13.04 -5.01
N THR A 11 -8.57 11.93 -4.83
CA THR A 11 -8.34 11.30 -3.52
C THR A 11 -7.15 11.89 -2.77
N ILE A 12 -6.28 12.67 -3.43
CA ILE A 12 -5.13 13.35 -2.81
C ILE A 12 -5.58 14.18 -1.59
N PRO A 13 -4.89 14.12 -0.45
CA PRO A 13 -5.26 14.88 0.74
C PRO A 13 -5.08 16.40 0.59
N GLN A 14 -5.89 17.19 1.30
CA GLN A 14 -5.72 18.64 1.44
C GLN A 14 -4.79 18.98 2.62
N LYS A 15 -3.56 18.44 2.59
CA LYS A 15 -2.57 18.58 3.67
C LYS A 15 -1.20 18.97 3.09
N PRO A 16 -0.28 19.51 3.91
CA PRO A 16 1.09 19.76 3.48
C PRO A 16 1.82 18.44 3.22
N GLY A 17 2.71 18.44 2.23
CA GLY A 17 3.41 17.23 1.84
C GLY A 17 4.24 17.37 0.57
N VAL A 18 4.82 16.24 0.19
CA VAL A 18 5.57 16.08 -1.06
C VAL A 18 4.79 15.17 -1.99
N TYR A 19 4.74 15.50 -3.27
CA TYR A 19 4.20 14.64 -4.32
C TYR A 19 5.30 14.24 -5.31
N GLN A 20 5.14 13.09 -5.91
CA GLN A 20 6.08 12.49 -6.85
C GLN A 20 5.30 12.08 -8.10
N PHE A 21 5.80 12.42 -9.28
CA PHE A 21 5.26 11.94 -10.55
C PHE A 21 6.11 10.80 -11.07
N ILE A 22 5.44 9.76 -11.55
CA ILE A 22 6.04 8.49 -11.95
C ILE A 22 5.68 8.21 -13.41
N ASN A 23 6.66 7.74 -14.18
CA ASN A 23 6.47 7.38 -15.58
C ASN A 23 5.96 5.94 -15.76
N ASP A 24 5.84 5.53 -17.02
CA ASP A 24 5.45 4.19 -17.44
C ASP A 24 6.43 3.08 -17.06
N LYS A 25 7.71 3.44 -16.85
CA LYS A 25 8.76 2.53 -16.35
C LYS A 25 8.79 2.42 -14.83
N GLY A 26 7.93 3.13 -14.11
CA GLY A 26 7.93 3.17 -12.64
C GLY A 26 9.00 4.08 -12.03
N GLU A 27 9.65 4.94 -12.83
CA GLU A 27 10.69 5.86 -12.37
C GLU A 27 10.10 7.20 -11.91
N ILE A 28 10.64 7.76 -10.82
CA ILE A 28 10.26 9.09 -10.36
C ILE A 28 10.86 10.14 -11.30
N ILE A 29 10.00 10.85 -12.03
CA ILE A 29 10.42 11.85 -13.02
C ILE A 29 10.36 13.28 -12.49
N TYR A 30 9.58 13.54 -11.43
CA TYR A 30 9.49 14.83 -10.78
C TYR A 30 9.05 14.71 -9.32
N ILE A 31 9.58 15.57 -8.46
CA ILE A 31 9.24 15.67 -7.04
C ILE A 31 8.95 17.14 -6.72
N GLY A 32 7.86 17.40 -6.01
CA GLY A 32 7.49 18.75 -5.62
C GLY A 32 6.85 18.83 -4.24
N LYS A 33 7.04 19.96 -3.56
CA LYS A 33 6.36 20.28 -2.29
C LYS A 33 5.05 21.03 -2.47
N ALA A 34 4.15 20.90 -1.50
CA ALA A 34 2.90 21.66 -1.46
C ALA A 34 2.46 21.95 -0.01
N LYS A 35 1.91 23.15 0.24
CA LYS A 35 1.11 23.43 1.44
C LYS A 35 -0.22 22.68 1.41
N ASN A 36 -0.78 22.49 0.22
CA ASN A 36 -1.98 21.69 -0.02
C ASN A 36 -1.74 20.80 -1.25
N LEU A 37 -1.51 19.52 -1.01
CA LEU A 37 -1.19 18.53 -2.06
C LEU A 37 -2.24 18.49 -3.16
N ARG A 38 -3.53 18.37 -2.82
CA ARG A 38 -4.62 18.28 -3.81
C ARG A 38 -4.65 19.47 -4.75
N THR A 39 -4.60 20.68 -4.20
CA THR A 39 -4.69 21.93 -4.99
C THR A 39 -3.47 22.06 -5.90
N ARG A 40 -2.27 21.77 -5.36
CA ARG A 40 -1.03 21.87 -6.12
C ARG A 40 -0.99 20.85 -7.27
N VAL A 41 -1.30 19.59 -7.02
CA VAL A 41 -1.27 18.56 -8.06
C VAL A 41 -2.33 18.84 -9.14
N ARG A 42 -3.55 19.23 -8.75
CA ARG A 42 -4.60 19.62 -9.70
C ARG A 42 -4.17 20.72 -10.67
N SER A 43 -3.36 21.68 -10.21
CA SER A 43 -2.92 22.81 -11.05
C SER A 43 -2.10 22.39 -12.28
N TYR A 44 -1.43 21.24 -12.25
CA TYR A 44 -0.69 20.72 -13.42
C TYR A 44 -1.62 20.24 -14.53
N PHE A 45 -2.81 19.74 -14.18
CA PHE A 45 -3.74 19.10 -15.12
C PHE A 45 -4.87 20.03 -15.60
N GLN A 46 -4.95 21.26 -15.07
CA GLN A 46 -5.88 22.27 -15.56
C GLN A 46 -5.40 22.84 -16.91
N LYS A 47 -6.31 22.97 -17.87
CA LYS A 47 -6.05 23.61 -19.17
C LYS A 47 -5.78 25.10 -18.95
N ASN A 48 -4.51 25.47 -18.81
CA ASN A 48 -4.06 26.86 -18.77
C ASN A 48 -3.36 27.21 -20.09
N LYS A 49 -3.66 28.39 -20.64
CA LYS A 49 -3.05 28.93 -21.87
C LYS A 49 -1.51 29.12 -21.78
N TYR A 50 -0.92 29.04 -20.59
CA TYR A 50 0.49 29.35 -20.32
C TYR A 50 1.22 28.23 -19.54
N GLN A 51 1.22 27.00 -20.04
CA GLN A 51 2.08 25.94 -19.49
C GLN A 51 3.47 25.97 -20.13
N THR A 52 4.53 25.95 -19.33
CA THR A 52 5.92 25.91 -19.83
C THR A 52 6.18 24.63 -20.65
N PRO A 53 7.08 24.66 -21.66
CA PRO A 53 7.41 23.48 -22.48
C PRO A 53 7.85 22.27 -21.64
N LYS A 54 8.60 22.54 -20.56
CA LYS A 54 8.99 21.55 -19.55
C LYS A 54 7.77 20.86 -18.92
N ASN A 55 6.80 21.62 -18.43
CA ASN A 55 5.62 21.05 -17.78
C ASN A 55 4.78 20.25 -18.77
N GLN A 56 4.62 20.73 -20.00
CA GLN A 56 3.90 20.00 -21.05
C GLN A 56 4.55 18.65 -21.37
N SER A 57 5.89 18.63 -21.50
CA SER A 57 6.67 17.40 -21.70
C SER A 57 6.52 16.44 -20.53
N MET A 58 6.64 16.95 -19.30
CA MET A 58 6.52 16.17 -18.07
C MET A 58 5.13 15.54 -17.95
N ILE A 59 4.05 16.32 -18.10
CA ILE A 59 2.66 15.86 -17.95
C ILE A 59 2.33 14.70 -18.89
N LYS A 60 2.84 14.73 -20.13
CA LYS A 60 2.64 13.64 -21.11
C LYS A 60 3.25 12.31 -20.67
N ARG A 61 4.26 12.32 -19.79
CA ARG A 61 4.96 11.14 -19.30
C ARG A 61 4.46 10.65 -17.94
N ILE A 62 3.53 11.35 -17.30
CA ILE A 62 2.98 10.93 -16.01
C ILE A 62 2.04 9.75 -16.24
N LEU A 63 2.43 8.57 -15.74
CA LEU A 63 1.54 7.40 -15.66
C LEU A 63 0.88 7.33 -14.28
N ASP A 64 1.64 7.62 -13.22
CA ASP A 64 1.16 7.56 -11.85
C ASP A 64 1.69 8.72 -10.98
N LEU A 65 1.11 8.88 -9.80
CA LEU A 65 1.56 9.83 -8.79
C LEU A 65 1.60 9.18 -7.40
N GLU A 66 2.55 9.60 -6.59
CA GLU A 66 2.58 9.31 -5.16
C GLU A 66 2.65 10.59 -4.33
N TRP A 67 2.32 10.49 -3.04
CA TRP A 67 2.40 11.60 -2.11
C TRP A 67 2.77 11.11 -0.71
N ILE A 68 3.41 12.00 0.05
CA ILE A 68 3.76 11.82 1.46
C ILE A 68 3.23 13.05 2.20
N VAL A 69 2.32 12.83 3.16
CA VAL A 69 1.85 13.89 4.05
C VAL A 69 2.85 14.06 5.19
N VAL A 70 3.15 15.31 5.51
CA VAL A 70 4.07 15.74 6.57
C VAL A 70 3.36 16.70 7.53
N SER A 71 3.99 17.07 8.64
CA SER A 71 3.36 17.90 9.69
C SER A 71 3.27 19.39 9.32
N SER A 72 4.14 19.89 8.45
CA SER A 72 4.22 21.32 8.12
C SER A 72 4.78 21.60 6.73
N GLU A 73 4.60 22.83 6.24
CA GLU A 73 5.20 23.27 4.96
C GLU A 73 6.74 23.25 4.99
N VAL A 74 7.34 23.54 6.15
CA VAL A 74 8.80 23.48 6.35
C VAL A 74 9.29 22.04 6.20
N GLU A 75 8.60 21.08 6.81
CA GLU A 75 8.93 19.67 6.67
C GLU A 75 8.75 19.21 5.21
N ALA A 76 7.71 19.69 4.51
CA ALA A 76 7.50 19.36 3.09
C ALA A 76 8.66 19.84 2.21
N LEU A 77 9.20 21.04 2.48
CA LEU A 77 10.39 21.55 1.79
C LEU A 77 11.62 20.67 2.04
N LEU A 78 11.85 20.25 3.29
CA LEU A 78 13.00 19.42 3.64
C LEU A 78 12.89 18.02 3.03
N THR A 79 11.72 17.39 3.14
CA THR A 79 11.45 16.07 2.56
C THR A 79 11.59 16.10 1.04
N GLU A 80 11.12 17.17 0.37
CA GLU A 80 11.32 17.35 -1.07
C GLU A 80 12.81 17.41 -1.43
N ALA A 81 13.58 18.27 -0.74
CA ALA A 81 15.01 18.42 -1.02
C ALA A 81 15.78 17.11 -0.85
N ASN A 82 15.49 16.33 0.20
CA ASN A 82 16.13 15.02 0.38
C ASN A 82 15.70 14.04 -0.72
N LEU A 83 14.41 13.95 -1.04
CA LEU A 83 13.92 13.05 -2.07
C LEU A 83 14.48 13.39 -3.46
N ILE A 84 14.66 14.68 -3.79
CA ILE A 84 15.33 15.11 -5.03
C ILE A 84 16.80 14.69 -5.02
N LYS A 85 17.50 14.87 -3.89
CA LYS A 85 18.91 14.50 -3.75
C LYS A 85 19.13 13.00 -3.98
N GLU A 86 18.26 12.16 -3.44
CA GLU A 86 18.40 10.71 -3.55
C GLU A 86 17.94 10.16 -4.90
N ASN A 87 16.79 10.63 -5.41
CA ASN A 87 16.21 10.07 -6.64
C ASN A 87 16.68 10.76 -7.93
N LYS A 88 17.27 11.96 -7.82
CA LYS A 88 17.74 12.79 -8.94
C LYS A 88 16.79 12.80 -10.17
N PRO A 89 15.49 13.07 -9.97
CA PRO A 89 14.47 12.98 -11.01
C PRO A 89 14.75 13.94 -12.18
N HIS A 90 14.57 13.44 -13.41
CA HIS A 90 14.96 14.13 -14.65
C HIS A 90 14.37 15.55 -14.79
N TYR A 91 13.10 15.76 -14.40
CA TYR A 91 12.45 17.06 -14.54
C TYR A 91 12.64 17.97 -13.32
N ASN A 92 13.28 17.54 -12.24
CA ASN A 92 13.76 18.51 -11.26
C ASN A 92 15.01 19.15 -11.86
N ILE A 93 14.88 20.43 -12.23
CA ILE A 93 16.06 21.21 -12.59
C ILE A 93 16.96 21.14 -11.36
N ASN A 94 18.19 20.65 -11.55
CA ASN A 94 19.24 20.69 -10.53
C ASN A 94 19.08 22.00 -9.78
N LEU A 95 18.91 21.95 -8.46
CA LEU A 95 18.71 23.11 -7.59
C LEU A 95 19.84 24.12 -7.83
N LYS A 96 19.71 24.93 -8.88
CA LYS A 96 20.54 26.08 -9.24
C LYS A 96 19.92 27.37 -8.71
N ASP A 97 18.79 27.28 -8.03
CA ASP A 97 18.23 28.39 -7.27
C ASP A 97 18.65 28.29 -5.80
N ASP A 98 19.62 29.15 -5.51
CA ASP A 98 20.09 29.61 -4.20
C ASP A 98 18.95 30.07 -3.29
N LYS A 99 18.26 29.13 -2.64
CA LYS A 99 17.78 29.40 -1.28
C LYS A 99 18.90 29.06 -0.33
N SER A 100 19.92 29.90 -0.34
CA SER A 100 21.07 29.78 0.54
C SER A 100 20.59 29.70 1.99
N PHE A 101 20.86 28.55 2.60
CA PHE A 101 20.54 28.29 3.99
C PHE A 101 21.16 29.37 4.87
N PRO A 102 20.52 29.79 5.96
CA PRO A 102 21.12 30.76 6.86
C PRO A 102 22.22 30.09 7.69
N TYR A 103 23.33 30.81 7.84
CA TYR A 103 24.52 30.48 8.62
C TYR A 103 24.71 31.52 9.72
N ILE A 104 25.39 31.12 10.80
CA ILE A 104 26.03 32.06 11.70
C ILE A 104 27.45 32.28 11.15
N ARG A 105 27.77 33.53 10.78
CA ARG A 105 29.10 33.93 10.31
C ARG A 105 29.86 34.58 11.45
N ILE A 106 31.10 34.15 11.64
CA ILE A 106 32.12 34.81 12.45
C ILE A 106 33.15 35.41 11.48
N THR A 107 33.27 36.74 11.47
CA THR A 107 34.16 37.45 10.54
C THR A 107 35.64 37.23 10.85
N LYS A 108 36.49 37.38 9.83
CA LYS A 108 37.96 37.37 9.99
C LYS A 108 38.48 38.81 10.03
N GLU A 109 38.47 39.40 11.20
CA GLU A 109 38.98 40.75 11.50
C GLU A 109 39.54 40.78 12.94
N ALA A 110 40.24 41.84 13.34
CA ALA A 110 40.90 41.95 14.66
C ALA A 110 39.93 41.68 15.83
N TYR A 111 38.73 42.25 15.74
CA TYR A 111 37.62 42.02 16.68
C TYR A 111 36.45 41.36 15.93
N PRO A 112 36.36 40.03 15.83
CA PRO A 112 35.30 39.37 15.07
C PRO A 112 33.86 39.74 15.48
N ARG A 113 32.97 39.88 14.49
CA ARG A 113 31.51 39.98 14.64
C ARG A 113 30.87 38.61 14.45
N ILE A 114 29.71 38.42 15.06
CA ILE A 114 28.92 37.20 14.93
C ILE A 114 27.49 37.56 14.55
N PHE A 115 27.06 37.16 13.35
CA PHE A 115 25.74 37.52 12.84
C PHE A 115 25.19 36.47 11.86
N ILE A 116 23.92 36.62 11.50
CA ILE A 116 23.20 35.74 10.58
C ILE A 116 23.46 36.18 9.15
N THR A 117 23.93 35.28 8.29
CA THR A 117 24.07 35.54 6.85
C THR A 117 23.49 34.37 6.04
N ARG A 118 23.09 34.63 4.80
CA ARG A 118 22.83 33.58 3.81
C ARG A 118 23.96 33.48 2.79
N GLU A 119 24.81 34.49 2.72
CA GLU A 119 25.93 34.54 1.78
C GLU A 119 27.20 34.00 2.43
N ILE A 120 27.85 33.04 1.75
CA ILE A 120 29.17 32.55 2.10
C ILE A 120 30.19 33.29 1.24
N VAL A 121 31.03 34.11 1.89
CA VAL A 121 32.13 34.83 1.28
C VAL A 121 33.44 34.11 1.59
N LYS A 122 34.33 33.96 0.59
CA LYS A 122 35.65 33.34 0.75
C LYS A 122 36.70 34.34 1.27
N ASP A 123 36.42 34.97 2.40
CA ASP A 123 37.28 35.97 3.06
C ASP A 123 38.06 35.39 4.26
N GLY A 124 37.91 34.09 4.53
CA GLY A 124 38.46 33.42 5.71
C GLY A 124 37.59 33.54 6.97
N SER A 125 36.39 34.13 6.86
CA SER A 125 35.36 34.03 7.90
C SER A 125 35.00 32.57 8.17
N ARG A 126 34.56 32.28 9.41
CA ARG A 126 34.04 30.97 9.79
C ARG A 126 32.52 30.97 9.70
N TYR A 127 31.95 29.91 9.15
CA TYR A 127 30.51 29.76 8.96
C TYR A 127 30.01 28.51 9.70
N PHE A 128 28.96 28.67 10.49
CA PHE A 128 28.30 27.59 11.23
C PHE A 128 26.89 27.42 10.68
N GLY A 129 26.53 26.18 10.32
CA GLY A 129 25.30 25.85 9.59
C GLY A 129 25.58 24.80 8.52
N PRO A 130 24.67 24.60 7.56
CA PRO A 130 23.40 25.32 7.36
C PRO A 130 22.38 25.00 8.44
N TYR A 131 21.67 26.01 8.95
CA TYR A 131 20.56 25.78 9.89
C TYR A 131 19.24 25.58 9.12
N THR A 132 18.50 24.53 9.51
CA THR A 132 17.20 24.15 8.91
C THR A 132 16.02 24.93 9.48
N ASP A 133 16.18 25.53 10.67
CA ASP A 133 15.19 26.35 11.35
C ASP A 133 15.81 27.69 11.76
N VAL A 134 15.26 28.78 11.23
CA VAL A 134 15.68 30.15 11.56
C VAL A 134 15.46 30.44 13.04
N TYR A 135 14.47 29.82 13.69
CA TYR A 135 14.26 29.95 15.13
C TYR A 135 15.38 29.26 15.93
N VAL A 136 15.85 28.08 15.50
CA VAL A 136 17.01 27.42 16.13
C VAL A 136 18.27 28.27 15.93
N LEU A 137 18.48 28.80 14.73
CA LEU A 137 19.61 29.69 14.45
C LEU A 137 19.56 30.95 15.31
N ARG A 138 18.43 31.68 15.32
CA ARG A 138 18.25 32.89 16.14
C ARG A 138 18.40 32.57 17.62
N ARG A 139 17.94 31.40 18.07
CA ARG A 139 18.10 30.94 19.45
C ARG A 139 19.56 30.65 19.79
N SER A 140 20.30 29.99 18.91
CA SER A 140 21.74 29.74 19.08
C SER A 140 22.51 31.05 19.17
N LEU A 141 22.24 32.00 18.26
CA LEU A 141 22.85 33.32 18.30
C LEU A 141 22.49 34.09 19.58
N LYS A 142 21.21 34.03 20.01
CA LYS A 142 20.77 34.63 21.28
C LYS A 142 21.46 33.99 22.50
N ALA A 143 21.72 32.68 22.47
CA ALA A 143 22.48 32.01 23.52
C ALA A 143 23.93 32.52 23.55
N VAL A 144 24.58 32.63 22.39
CA VAL A 144 25.94 33.20 22.28
C VAL A 144 25.99 34.61 22.87
N HIS A 145 25.12 35.52 22.47
CA HIS A 145 25.08 36.89 23.02
C HIS A 145 24.71 36.95 24.51
N LYS A 146 24.06 35.93 25.06
CA LYS A 146 23.77 35.85 26.50
C LYS A 146 24.98 35.35 27.31
N ILE A 147 25.80 34.50 26.71
CA ILE A 147 26.93 33.83 27.38
C ILE A 147 28.22 34.65 27.25
N PHE A 148 28.42 35.33 26.12
CA PHE A 148 29.67 36.00 25.79
C PHE A 148 29.42 37.50 25.49
N PRO A 149 30.24 38.42 26.05
CA PRO A 149 30.15 39.86 25.80
C PRO A 149 30.73 40.25 24.43
N ILE A 150 30.16 39.69 23.35
CA ILE A 150 30.56 39.94 21.97
C ILE A 150 29.98 41.25 21.43
N ARG A 151 30.76 41.97 20.59
CA ARG A 151 30.27 43.19 19.95
C ARG A 151 29.12 42.89 18.98
N SER A 152 28.10 43.75 19.01
CA SER A 152 26.96 43.76 18.09
C SER A 152 27.10 44.83 17.00
N CYS A 153 28.03 45.78 17.16
CA CYS A 153 28.22 46.91 16.25
C CYS A 153 28.90 46.49 14.93
N ASP A 154 28.54 47.19 13.86
CA ASP A 154 29.04 46.91 12.50
C ASP A 154 30.30 47.73 12.13
N PHE A 155 30.84 48.52 13.05
CA PHE A 155 32.03 49.35 12.82
C PHE A 155 33.29 48.51 12.54
N LEU A 156 34.09 48.97 11.59
CA LEU A 156 35.43 48.46 11.35
C LEU A 156 36.33 48.93 12.50
N LEU A 157 36.79 48.01 13.35
CA LEU A 157 37.65 48.31 14.49
C LEU A 157 39.09 47.89 14.17
N ASP A 158 39.75 48.69 13.35
CA ASP A 158 41.19 48.59 13.11
C ASP A 158 41.98 49.48 14.08
N LYS A 159 43.31 49.31 14.13
CA LYS A 159 44.18 50.07 15.04
C LYS A 159 44.01 51.58 14.88
N LYS A 160 43.84 52.06 13.65
CA LYS A 160 43.67 53.50 13.35
C LYS A 160 42.37 54.03 13.95
N THR A 161 41.26 53.33 13.74
CA THR A 161 39.93 53.75 14.21
C THR A 161 39.88 53.81 15.74
N ILE A 162 40.42 52.78 16.41
CA ILE A 162 40.48 52.71 17.87
C ILE A 162 41.35 53.82 18.46
N GLN A 163 42.55 54.04 17.89
CA GLN A 163 43.47 55.11 18.36
C GLN A 163 42.87 56.51 18.18
N SER A 164 42.09 56.71 17.11
CA SER A 164 41.42 57.99 16.85
C SER A 164 40.15 58.23 17.69
N LEU A 165 39.76 57.27 18.54
CA LEU A 165 38.54 57.32 19.38
C LEU A 165 37.28 57.74 18.62
N LYS A 166 37.16 57.33 17.35
CA LYS A 166 36.04 57.72 16.48
C LYS A 166 34.70 57.08 16.84
N VAL A 167 34.69 56.12 17.76
CA VAL A 167 33.50 55.35 18.13
C VAL A 167 33.32 55.39 19.64
N ASP A 168 32.20 55.97 20.07
CA ASP A 168 31.81 56.05 21.48
C ASP A 168 31.31 54.71 22.05
N LEU A 169 31.39 54.58 23.37
CA LEU A 169 30.82 53.43 24.07
C LEU A 169 29.30 53.41 23.92
N CYS A 170 28.78 52.29 23.43
CA CYS A 170 27.36 52.11 23.22
C CYS A 170 26.67 51.50 24.44
N LEU A 171 25.34 51.44 24.38
CA LEU A 171 24.52 50.82 25.43
C LEU A 171 24.98 49.40 25.77
N ASP A 172 25.33 48.58 24.78
CA ASP A 172 25.74 47.18 25.00
C ASP A 172 26.98 47.07 25.91
N TYR A 173 27.89 48.03 25.88
CA TYR A 173 28.99 48.10 26.84
C TYR A 173 28.48 48.41 28.25
N HIS A 174 27.65 49.45 28.39
CA HIS A 174 27.13 49.87 29.69
C HIS A 174 26.26 48.81 30.37
N ILE A 175 25.58 47.96 29.59
CA ILE A 175 24.80 46.81 30.09
C ILE A 175 25.59 45.48 30.08
N LYS A 176 26.92 45.53 29.97
CA LYS A 176 27.83 44.37 30.06
C LYS A 176 27.60 43.26 29.03
N LYS A 177 27.11 43.61 27.84
CA LYS A 177 27.00 42.73 26.66
C LYS A 177 28.17 42.87 25.69
N CYS A 178 29.06 43.83 25.91
CA CYS A 178 30.26 44.04 25.10
C CYS A 178 31.39 44.56 25.99
N ASP A 179 32.62 44.09 25.77
CA ASP A 179 33.80 44.52 26.54
C ASP A 179 34.43 45.83 26.03
N GLY A 180 33.77 46.55 25.12
CA GLY A 180 34.20 47.88 24.66
C GLY A 180 35.49 47.91 23.82
N PRO A 181 35.66 47.03 22.80
CA PRO A 181 36.85 47.06 21.95
C PRO A 181 37.00 48.36 21.15
N CYS A 182 35.90 49.12 20.95
CA CYS A 182 35.91 50.40 20.25
C CYS A 182 36.79 51.47 20.90
N GLN A 183 36.99 51.40 22.23
CA GLN A 183 37.85 52.31 22.99
C GLN A 183 39.04 51.59 23.65
N ASN A 184 39.47 50.45 23.08
CA ASN A 184 40.64 49.70 23.57
C ASN A 184 40.52 49.18 25.02
N LEU A 185 39.30 49.00 25.55
CA LEU A 185 39.06 48.49 26.90
C LEU A 185 39.32 46.97 27.02
N ILE A 186 39.45 46.29 25.90
CA ILE A 186 39.86 44.88 25.80
C ILE A 186 40.89 44.72 24.68
N SER A 187 41.95 43.97 24.96
CA SER A 187 42.99 43.68 23.97
C SER A 187 42.48 42.74 22.87
N GLU A 188 43.08 42.84 21.68
CA GLU A 188 42.78 41.94 20.57
C GLU A 188 42.99 40.46 20.95
N ASP A 189 44.04 40.15 21.72
CA ASP A 189 44.34 38.78 22.15
C ASP A 189 43.28 38.22 23.11
N GLU A 190 42.86 38.98 24.11
CA GLU A 190 41.81 38.56 25.05
C GLU A 190 40.46 38.41 24.36
N TYR A 191 40.11 39.33 23.46
CA TYR A 191 38.89 39.20 22.67
C TYR A 191 38.92 37.94 21.78
N ASN A 192 40.07 37.63 21.16
CA ASN A 192 40.21 36.43 20.34
C ASN A 192 40.19 35.13 21.17
N LYS A 193 40.67 35.14 22.42
CA LYS A 193 40.46 34.02 23.36
C LYS A 193 38.97 33.78 23.64
N MET A 194 38.19 34.85 23.80
CA MET A 194 36.73 34.74 23.90
C MET A 194 36.12 34.16 22.60
N ILE A 195 36.53 34.64 21.43
CA ILE A 195 36.03 34.11 20.13
C ILE A 195 36.35 32.61 19.97
N LYS A 196 37.52 32.15 20.41
CA LYS A 196 37.84 30.71 20.44
C LYS A 196 36.84 29.92 21.29
N ARG A 197 36.46 30.44 22.47
CA ARG A 197 35.42 29.84 23.32
C ARG A 197 34.04 29.83 22.66
N VAL A 198 33.67 30.91 21.95
CA VAL A 198 32.42 30.96 21.17
C VAL A 198 32.39 29.88 20.08
N ILE A 199 33.51 29.71 19.36
CA ILE A 199 33.65 28.67 18.34
C ILE A 199 33.48 27.28 18.96
N SER A 200 34.15 27.00 20.08
CA SER A 200 34.01 25.72 20.79
C SER A 200 32.57 25.48 21.25
N PHE A 201 31.90 26.51 21.78
CA PHE A 201 30.50 26.46 22.20
C PHE A 201 29.55 26.13 21.03
N LEU A 202 29.71 26.81 19.88
CA LEU A 202 28.91 26.53 18.66
C LEU A 202 29.16 25.12 18.10
N GLN A 203 30.33 24.53 18.37
CA GLN A 203 30.67 23.15 18.03
C GLN A 203 30.19 22.13 19.07
N GLY A 204 29.46 22.56 20.12
CA GLY A 204 28.94 21.69 21.18
C GLY A 204 29.99 21.29 22.23
N ARG A 205 31.21 21.85 22.18
CA ARG A 205 32.26 21.64 23.18
C ARG A 205 32.16 22.71 24.25
N THR A 206 31.39 22.43 25.31
CA THR A 206 31.05 23.42 26.34
C THR A 206 31.85 23.28 27.64
N THR A 207 32.52 22.15 27.88
CA THR A 207 33.21 21.83 29.15
C THR A 207 34.22 22.89 29.57
N GLU A 208 35.12 23.31 28.68
CA GLU A 208 36.12 24.34 28.99
C GLU A 208 35.49 25.70 29.33
N THR A 209 34.39 26.04 28.65
CA THR A 209 33.66 27.29 28.90
C THR A 209 32.90 27.24 30.23
N GLU A 210 32.31 26.08 30.56
CA GLU A 210 31.64 25.83 31.84
C GLU A 210 32.62 26.00 33.02
N VAL A 211 33.81 25.39 32.93
CA VAL A 211 34.86 25.50 33.95
C VAL A 211 35.31 26.95 34.10
N TYR A 212 35.64 27.63 33.00
CA TYR A 212 36.07 29.03 33.05
C TYR A 212 35.05 29.95 33.70
N ILE A 213 33.78 29.87 33.30
CA ILE A 213 32.72 30.74 33.84
C ILE A 213 32.46 30.42 35.32
N ASN A 214 32.52 29.14 35.70
CA ASN A 214 32.39 28.74 37.10
C ASN A 214 33.52 29.30 37.97
N ASP A 215 34.77 29.24 37.48
CA ASP A 215 35.92 29.80 38.19
C ASP A 215 35.83 31.33 38.32
N GLN A 216 35.38 32.03 37.28
CA GLN A 216 35.15 33.48 37.35
C GLN A 216 34.02 33.83 38.31
N MET A 217 32.95 33.04 38.34
CA MET A 217 31.84 33.20 39.29
C MET A 217 32.33 33.06 40.74
N LEU A 218 33.12 32.02 41.03
CA LEU A 218 33.67 31.77 42.36
C LEU A 218 34.66 32.87 42.78
N LYS A 219 35.52 33.33 41.87
CA LYS A 219 36.43 34.45 42.12
C LYS A 219 35.67 35.73 42.43
N ALA A 220 34.68 36.10 41.60
CA ALA A 220 33.87 37.28 41.85
C ALA A 220 33.10 37.22 43.18
N ALA A 221 32.59 36.04 43.54
CA ALA A 221 31.93 35.84 44.83
C ALA A 221 32.89 35.98 46.02
N ASN A 222 34.10 35.42 45.91
CA ASN A 222 35.15 35.56 46.93
C ASN A 222 35.63 37.02 47.06
N ASP A 223 35.71 37.74 45.95
CA ASP A 223 36.06 39.17 45.91
C ASP A 223 34.90 40.10 46.33
N THR A 224 33.78 39.55 46.81
CA THR A 224 32.56 40.29 47.18
C THR A 224 31.91 41.11 46.05
N ARG A 225 32.23 40.78 44.79
CA ARG A 225 31.63 41.38 43.58
C ARG A 225 30.38 40.59 43.16
N TYR A 226 29.30 40.75 43.93
CA TYR A 226 28.09 39.93 43.77
C TYR A 226 27.35 40.14 42.44
N GLU A 227 27.42 41.32 41.85
CA GLU A 227 26.82 41.58 40.53
C GLU A 227 27.54 40.78 39.43
N ASP A 228 28.88 40.80 39.42
CA ASP A 228 29.71 40.01 38.51
C ASP A 228 29.46 38.50 38.72
N ALA A 229 29.41 38.04 39.97
CA ALA A 229 29.10 36.64 40.28
C ALA A 229 27.70 36.23 39.80
N GLY A 230 26.70 37.11 39.94
CA GLY A 230 25.35 36.92 39.42
C GLY A 230 25.31 36.81 37.90
N MET A 231 26.08 37.65 37.20
CA MET A 231 26.24 37.59 35.75
C MET A 231 26.83 36.23 35.31
N TYR A 232 27.94 35.79 35.91
CA TYR A 232 28.56 34.50 35.56
C TYR A 232 27.65 33.30 35.87
N ARG A 233 26.90 33.35 36.98
CA ARG A 233 25.88 32.34 37.31
C ARG A 233 24.82 32.22 36.20
N ASP A 234 24.33 33.36 35.72
CA ASP A 234 23.29 33.39 34.69
C ASP A 234 23.81 32.93 33.32
N GLN A 235 25.09 33.19 33.01
CA GLN A 235 25.78 32.62 31.85
C GLN A 235 25.91 31.09 31.98
N LEU A 236 26.32 30.57 33.15
CA LEU A 236 26.43 29.13 33.41
C LEU A 236 25.08 28.42 33.26
N ASN A 237 24.01 29.04 33.77
CA ASN A 237 22.64 28.56 33.60
C ASN A 237 22.20 28.57 32.12
N ALA A 238 22.61 29.57 31.33
CA ALA A 238 22.33 29.60 29.90
C ALA A 238 23.01 28.45 29.14
N ILE A 239 24.26 28.11 29.50
CA ILE A 239 24.99 26.97 28.92
C ILE A 239 24.30 25.64 29.25
N LYS A 240 23.95 25.40 30.52
CA LYS A 240 23.26 24.17 30.96
C LYS A 240 21.95 23.96 30.21
N ASN A 241 21.13 25.02 30.12
CA ASN A 241 19.86 24.99 29.39
C ASN A 241 20.03 24.73 27.88
N PHE A 242 21.14 25.19 27.29
CA PHE A 242 21.46 24.92 25.88
C PHE A 242 21.87 23.45 25.67
N LYS A 243 22.72 22.90 26.54
CA LYS A 243 23.22 21.51 26.50
C LYS A 243 22.11 20.47 26.64
N ASP A 244 21.18 20.67 27.57
CA ASP A 244 20.04 19.76 27.78
C ASP A 244 19.09 19.71 26.57
N ARG A 245 19.02 20.82 25.82
CA ARG A 245 18.25 20.89 24.57
C ARG A 245 19.03 20.33 23.38
N GLN A 246 20.34 20.57 23.28
CA GLN A 246 21.19 20.00 22.24
C GLN A 246 21.27 18.47 22.33
N ARG A 247 21.36 17.88 23.53
CA ARG A 247 21.29 16.42 23.71
C ARG A 247 20.00 15.81 23.17
N LYS A 248 18.86 16.51 23.30
CA LYS A 248 17.58 16.08 22.72
C LYS A 248 17.59 16.12 21.19
N VAL A 249 18.30 17.08 20.58
CA VAL A 249 18.46 17.22 19.12
C VAL A 249 19.51 16.26 18.55
N ALA A 250 20.62 16.02 19.26
CA ALA A 250 21.66 15.06 18.85
C ALA A 250 21.15 13.61 18.86
N ALA A 251 20.30 13.24 19.83
CA ALA A 251 19.59 11.97 19.87
C ALA A 251 18.57 11.80 18.72
N ASP A 252 18.24 12.89 18.02
CA ASP A 252 17.27 12.92 16.92
C ASP A 252 17.91 12.59 15.54
N PHE A 253 19.24 12.43 15.46
CA PHE A 253 19.94 12.08 14.20
C PHE A 253 20.15 10.58 13.96
N ASP A 254 19.90 9.70 14.93
CA ASP A 254 20.01 8.25 14.71
C ASP A 254 19.08 7.78 13.57
N ASP A 255 19.61 6.96 12.67
CA ASP A 255 18.80 6.30 11.65
C ASP A 255 17.76 5.39 12.30
N ARG A 256 16.50 5.57 11.90
CA ARG A 256 15.35 4.85 12.44
C ARG A 256 14.29 4.64 11.37
N ASP A 257 13.54 3.56 11.49
CA ASP A 257 12.35 3.33 10.68
C ASP A 257 11.12 3.39 11.58
N VAL A 258 10.05 3.99 11.05
CA VAL A 258 8.80 4.23 11.76
C VAL A 258 7.70 3.47 11.05
N ILE A 259 7.11 2.49 11.74
CA ILE A 259 6.14 1.56 11.19
C ILE A 259 4.81 1.79 11.86
N ALA A 260 3.79 2.09 11.07
CA ALA A 260 2.44 2.28 11.57
C ALA A 260 1.41 1.66 10.64
N LEU A 261 0.33 1.13 11.19
CA LEU A 261 -0.75 0.54 10.42
C LEU A 261 -2.06 1.32 10.54
N SER A 262 -2.94 1.09 9.58
CA SER A 262 -4.34 1.47 9.64
C SER A 262 -5.16 0.35 9.00
N ARG A 263 -6.21 -0.09 9.70
CA ARG A 263 -7.12 -1.14 9.21
C ARG A 263 -8.58 -0.70 9.27
N LYS A 264 -9.38 -1.28 8.37
CA LYS A 264 -10.84 -1.17 8.36
C LYS A 264 -11.39 -2.43 7.70
N ASP A 265 -12.32 -3.10 8.38
CA ASP A 265 -12.82 -4.42 7.99
C ASP A 265 -11.63 -5.37 7.74
N ASN A 266 -11.67 -6.15 6.66
CA ASN A 266 -10.60 -7.08 6.28
C ASN A 266 -9.44 -6.39 5.53
N MET A 267 -9.34 -5.06 5.53
CA MET A 267 -8.36 -4.30 4.75
C MET A 267 -7.39 -3.58 5.68
N CYS A 268 -6.10 -3.84 5.51
CA CYS A 268 -5.03 -3.19 6.27
C CYS A 268 -3.99 -2.56 5.33
N ILE A 269 -3.54 -1.36 5.68
CA ILE A 269 -2.35 -0.75 5.10
C ILE A 269 -1.37 -0.44 6.21
N SER A 270 -0.15 -0.94 6.06
CA SER A 270 1.00 -0.53 6.85
C SER A 270 1.86 0.45 6.06
N VAL A 271 2.36 1.46 6.75
CA VAL A 271 3.27 2.48 6.23
C VAL A 271 4.57 2.42 7.00
N ILE A 272 5.67 2.43 6.25
CA ILE A 272 7.02 2.43 6.79
C ILE A 272 7.70 3.72 6.33
N VAL A 273 7.94 4.64 7.27
CA VAL A 273 8.68 5.89 7.01
C VAL A 273 10.12 5.68 7.44
N ARG A 274 11.04 5.77 6.49
CA ARG A 274 12.48 5.65 6.76
C ARG A 274 13.05 7.02 7.09
N ILE A 275 13.63 7.18 8.28
CA ILE A 275 14.22 8.44 8.74
C ILE A 275 15.73 8.28 8.83
N ARG A 276 16.46 9.12 8.11
CA ARG A 276 17.93 9.12 8.08
C ARG A 276 18.44 10.51 8.44
N ASN A 277 19.39 10.59 9.37
CA ASN A 277 19.89 11.88 9.90
C ASN A 277 18.74 12.83 10.33
N GLY A 278 17.71 12.29 11.00
CA GLY A 278 16.55 13.07 11.45
C GLY A 278 15.60 13.56 10.34
N ARG A 279 15.73 13.03 9.12
CA ARG A 279 14.91 13.46 7.96
C ARG A 279 14.23 12.28 7.27
N ILE A 280 13.04 12.51 6.74
CA ILE A 280 12.33 11.51 5.93
C ILE A 280 13.11 11.25 4.64
N HIS A 281 13.56 10.01 4.51
CA HIS A 281 14.29 9.48 3.35
C HIS A 281 13.33 8.83 2.35
N SER A 282 12.38 8.00 2.82
CA SER A 282 11.34 7.42 1.97
C SER A 282 10.10 7.00 2.77
N ARG A 283 9.03 6.65 2.06
CA ARG A 283 7.79 6.10 2.61
C ARG A 283 7.29 4.93 1.78
N GLU A 284 7.38 3.73 2.35
CA GLU A 284 6.86 2.50 1.76
C GLU A 284 5.46 2.18 2.29
N LYS A 285 4.70 1.40 1.52
CA LYS A 285 3.37 0.91 1.92
C LYS A 285 3.24 -0.58 1.64
N ILE A 286 2.61 -1.30 2.55
CA ILE A 286 2.25 -2.71 2.39
C ILE A 286 0.73 -2.81 2.56
N SER A 287 0.05 -3.34 1.54
CA SER A 287 -1.41 -3.54 1.56
C SER A 287 -1.71 -5.01 1.76
N MET A 288 -2.56 -5.32 2.73
CA MET A 288 -2.88 -6.69 3.13
C MET A 288 -4.39 -6.85 3.29
N ASN A 289 -4.92 -8.03 2.98
CA ASN A 289 -6.23 -8.43 3.47
C ASN A 289 -6.02 -9.27 4.71
N ILE A 290 -6.61 -8.85 5.83
CA ILE A 290 -6.51 -9.50 7.14
C ILE A 290 -7.89 -10.02 7.53
N SER A 291 -7.93 -11.03 8.39
CA SER A 291 -9.14 -11.63 8.92
C SER A 291 -9.19 -11.38 10.43
N ASP A 292 -8.52 -12.24 11.21
CA ASP A 292 -8.63 -12.28 12.66
C ASP A 292 -7.30 -11.92 13.36
N GLU A 293 -6.31 -11.45 12.60
CA GLU A 293 -5.00 -11.06 13.14
C GLU A 293 -5.06 -9.79 14.00
N THR A 294 -4.28 -9.77 15.09
CA THR A 294 -4.14 -8.58 15.94
C THR A 294 -3.19 -7.56 15.31
N ASP A 295 -3.21 -6.31 15.80
CA ASP A 295 -2.29 -5.27 15.31
C ASP A 295 -0.81 -5.66 15.60
N SER A 296 -0.54 -6.32 16.72
CA SER A 296 0.76 -6.92 17.05
C SER A 296 1.22 -7.96 16.02
N ASP A 297 0.34 -8.89 15.61
CA ASP A 297 0.65 -9.92 14.62
C ASP A 297 0.95 -9.30 13.24
N ILE A 298 0.18 -8.27 12.87
CA ILE A 298 0.36 -7.56 11.61
C ILE A 298 1.69 -6.78 11.60
N ILE A 299 2.05 -6.12 12.69
CA ILE A 299 3.34 -5.42 12.79
C ILE A 299 4.49 -6.42 12.66
N GLU A 300 4.41 -7.60 13.29
CA GLU A 300 5.41 -8.66 13.15
C GLU A 300 5.54 -9.12 11.70
N LEU A 301 4.42 -9.39 11.03
CA LEU A 301 4.38 -9.77 9.62
C LEU A 301 5.02 -8.70 8.73
N VAL A 302 4.67 -7.43 8.95
CA VAL A 302 5.19 -6.28 8.20
C VAL A 302 6.71 -6.16 8.37
N ILE A 303 7.21 -6.21 9.60
CA ILE A 303 8.65 -6.12 9.88
C ILE A 303 9.37 -7.28 9.19
N THR A 304 8.85 -8.50 9.32
CA THR A 304 9.43 -9.70 8.73
C THR A 304 9.48 -9.57 7.21
N GLN A 305 8.35 -9.28 6.57
CA GLN A 305 8.26 -9.15 5.10
C GLN A 305 9.15 -8.02 4.58
N PHE A 306 9.16 -6.88 5.26
CA PHE A 306 9.92 -5.70 4.82
C PHE A 306 11.44 -5.93 4.91
N TYR A 307 11.92 -6.50 6.02
CA TYR A 307 13.34 -6.73 6.21
C TYR A 307 13.82 -8.08 5.67
N LEU A 308 12.94 -8.92 5.11
CA LEU A 308 13.34 -10.20 4.51
C LEU A 308 14.35 -10.03 3.35
N ASN A 309 14.18 -8.97 2.55
CA ASN A 309 15.04 -8.68 1.40
C ASN A 309 15.73 -7.31 1.49
N SER A 310 15.69 -6.65 2.66
CA SER A 310 16.36 -5.35 2.84
C SER A 310 17.81 -5.53 3.28
N ASP A 311 18.72 -4.85 2.59
CA ASP A 311 20.16 -4.83 2.92
C ASP A 311 20.49 -3.90 4.10
N PHE A 312 19.57 -2.97 4.43
CA PHE A 312 19.76 -2.01 5.51
C PHE A 312 18.69 -2.13 6.58
N ILE A 313 19.12 -2.29 7.82
CA ILE A 313 18.29 -2.32 9.02
C ILE A 313 18.78 -1.21 9.95
N PRO A 314 17.93 -0.26 10.39
CA PRO A 314 18.35 0.81 11.31
C PRO A 314 18.64 0.27 12.72
N LYS A 315 19.24 1.12 13.57
CA LYS A 315 19.46 0.78 14.99
C LYS A 315 18.15 0.78 15.80
N VAL A 316 17.15 1.53 15.36
CA VAL A 316 15.88 1.68 16.08
C VAL A 316 14.70 1.52 15.13
N LEU A 317 13.73 0.69 15.55
CA LEU A 317 12.41 0.58 14.94
C LEU A 317 11.38 1.18 15.91
N ASN A 318 10.71 2.24 15.49
CA ASN A 318 9.56 2.78 16.19
C ASN A 318 8.30 2.16 15.58
N VAL A 319 7.45 1.53 16.38
CA VAL A 319 6.25 0.82 15.93
C VAL A 319 5.00 1.42 16.57
N SER A 320 3.85 1.36 15.88
CA SER A 320 2.55 1.77 16.42
C SER A 320 1.97 0.76 17.41
N ASP A 321 2.41 -0.50 17.33
CA ASP A 321 2.10 -1.56 18.29
C ASP A 321 3.29 -2.51 18.44
N ILE A 322 3.42 -3.17 19.59
CA ILE A 322 4.52 -4.10 19.87
C ILE A 322 4.24 -5.43 19.15
N PRO A 323 5.19 -5.99 18.38
CA PRO A 323 5.01 -7.29 17.73
C PRO A 323 4.92 -8.43 18.74
N THR A 324 4.08 -9.42 18.45
CA THR A 324 3.79 -10.57 19.33
C THR A 324 5.06 -11.28 19.77
N ASN A 325 5.94 -11.62 18.83
CA ASN A 325 7.22 -12.28 19.10
C ASN A 325 8.42 -11.32 19.06
N LYS A 326 8.31 -10.18 19.76
CA LYS A 326 9.36 -9.15 19.82
C LYS A 326 10.78 -9.70 20.04
N THR A 327 10.96 -10.65 20.96
CA THR A 327 12.28 -11.17 21.34
C THR A 327 12.94 -11.93 20.18
N GLN A 328 12.19 -12.82 19.52
CA GLN A 328 12.69 -13.59 18.37
C GLN A 328 12.96 -12.68 17.17
N LEU A 329 12.09 -11.70 16.94
CA LEU A 329 12.24 -10.73 15.86
C LEU A 329 13.49 -9.85 16.06
N ILE A 330 13.78 -9.42 17.29
CA ILE A 330 15.02 -8.70 17.61
C ILE A 330 16.24 -9.59 17.36
N HIS A 331 16.19 -10.86 17.74
CA HIS A 331 17.32 -11.78 17.51
C HIS A 331 17.63 -11.92 16.02
N TRP A 332 16.63 -12.23 15.21
CA TRP A 332 16.76 -12.33 13.75
C TRP A 332 17.30 -11.03 13.11
N LEU A 333 16.75 -9.87 13.51
CA LEU A 333 17.19 -8.57 12.99
C LEU A 333 18.62 -8.21 13.44
N LYS A 334 19.05 -8.63 14.65
CA LYS A 334 20.43 -8.42 15.13
C LYS A 334 21.43 -9.19 14.29
N GLU A 335 21.14 -10.47 14.00
CA GLU A 335 21.99 -11.31 13.15
C GLU A 335 22.11 -10.70 11.76
N LYS A 336 20.98 -10.36 11.15
CA LYS A 336 20.97 -9.76 9.81
C LYS A 336 21.64 -8.39 9.74
N ARG A 337 21.52 -7.58 10.79
CA ARG A 337 22.17 -6.26 10.88
C ARG A 337 23.67 -6.34 11.15
N ASN A 338 24.15 -7.45 11.72
CA ASN A 338 25.45 -7.54 12.39
C ASN A 338 25.64 -6.41 13.43
N GLY A 339 24.63 -6.18 14.28
CA GLY A 339 24.66 -5.11 15.27
C GLY A 339 23.37 -4.98 16.08
N ASN A 340 23.42 -4.19 17.16
CA ASN A 340 22.26 -4.01 18.03
C ASN A 340 21.10 -3.29 17.32
N ILE A 341 19.89 -3.73 17.65
CA ILE A 341 18.62 -3.14 17.24
C ILE A 341 17.64 -3.08 18.42
N GLU A 342 16.83 -2.03 18.45
CA GLU A 342 15.79 -1.83 19.45
C GLU A 342 14.43 -1.60 18.78
N ILE A 343 13.39 -2.32 19.24
CA ILE A 343 11.99 -2.07 18.86
C ILE A 343 11.30 -1.32 20.00
N LYS A 344 10.78 -0.12 19.70
CA LYS A 344 10.18 0.81 20.66
C LYS A 344 8.76 1.20 20.26
N LEU A 345 7.91 1.40 21.27
CA LEU A 345 6.57 1.99 21.15
C LEU A 345 6.61 3.40 21.77
N PRO A 346 6.90 4.47 20.99
CA PRO A 346 7.02 5.81 21.54
C PRO A 346 5.64 6.41 21.85
N ILE A 347 5.40 6.75 23.12
CA ILE A 347 4.11 7.31 23.57
C ILE A 347 4.09 8.84 23.56
N LYS A 348 5.25 9.49 23.81
CA LYS A 348 5.38 10.96 23.90
C LYS A 348 6.65 11.47 23.18
N GLY A 349 6.69 12.77 22.90
CA GLY A 349 7.83 13.45 22.28
C GLY A 349 7.85 13.37 20.75
N ASP A 350 9.02 13.62 20.16
CA ASP A 350 9.19 13.71 18.70
C ASP A 350 8.98 12.36 18.00
N LYS A 351 9.50 11.26 18.56
CA LYS A 351 9.29 9.91 18.03
C LYS A 351 7.80 9.50 18.00
N ALA A 352 7.01 9.93 18.99
CA ALA A 352 5.56 9.71 18.99
C ALA A 352 4.83 10.59 17.95
N ARG A 353 5.42 11.71 17.56
CA ARG A 353 4.92 12.55 16.45
C ARG A 353 5.17 11.86 15.11
N GLU A 354 6.33 11.22 14.93
CA GLU A 354 6.65 10.43 13.74
C GLU A 354 5.65 9.26 13.57
N ILE A 355 5.32 8.55 14.65
CA ILE A 355 4.31 7.48 14.63
C ILE A 355 2.96 8.01 14.16
N ARG A 356 2.47 9.10 14.77
CA ARG A 356 1.19 9.73 14.36
C ARG A 356 1.21 10.17 12.90
N LEU A 357 2.37 10.61 12.39
CA LEU A 357 2.52 10.97 10.99
C LEU A 357 2.40 9.73 10.08
N ALA A 358 3.07 8.63 10.44
CA ALA A 358 2.99 7.37 9.73
C ALA A 358 1.56 6.80 9.74
N GLU A 359 0.88 6.79 10.89
CA GLU A 359 -0.54 6.40 11.04
C GLU A 359 -1.46 7.23 10.15
N GLN A 360 -1.24 8.54 10.10
CA GLN A 360 -2.02 9.43 9.26
C GLN A 360 -1.83 9.12 7.77
N ASN A 361 -0.60 8.82 7.34
CA ASN A 361 -0.35 8.38 5.97
C ASN A 361 -1.03 7.03 5.69
N ALA A 362 -0.96 6.08 6.63
CA ALA A 362 -1.61 4.77 6.50
C ALA A 362 -3.13 4.91 6.36
N LYS A 363 -3.77 5.74 7.19
CA LYS A 363 -5.22 6.01 7.13
C LYS A 363 -5.66 6.61 5.79
N LEU A 364 -4.88 7.56 5.27
CA LEU A 364 -5.19 8.21 3.99
C LEU A 364 -5.03 7.24 2.81
N LEU A 365 -3.97 6.42 2.81
CA LEU A 365 -3.78 5.36 1.82
C LEU A 365 -4.88 4.29 1.89
N LEU A 366 -5.32 3.92 3.10
CA LEU A 366 -6.39 2.94 3.29
C LEU A 366 -7.70 3.48 2.71
N GLY A 367 -8.01 4.76 2.95
CA GLY A 367 -9.15 5.43 2.32
C GLY A 367 -9.08 5.41 0.79
N GLU A 368 -7.92 5.69 0.21
CA GLU A 368 -7.69 5.60 -1.24
C GLU A 368 -7.91 4.17 -1.76
N TRP A 369 -7.39 3.16 -1.05
CA TRP A 369 -7.52 1.76 -1.45
C TRP A 369 -8.96 1.27 -1.40
N ILE A 370 -9.72 1.65 -0.37
CA ILE A 370 -11.15 1.35 -0.26
C ILE A 370 -11.92 1.99 -1.42
N ILE A 371 -11.74 3.28 -1.67
CA ILE A 371 -12.44 3.99 -2.76
C ILE A 371 -12.13 3.35 -4.11
N ASN A 372 -10.86 3.03 -4.37
CA ASN A 372 -10.45 2.39 -5.62
C ASN A 372 -11.04 0.97 -5.77
N ARG A 373 -11.16 0.22 -4.66
CA ARG A 373 -11.76 -1.12 -4.66
C ARG A 373 -13.27 -1.07 -4.86
N THR A 374 -13.97 -0.14 -4.21
CA THR A 374 -15.42 0.08 -4.40
C THR A 374 -15.69 0.52 -5.84
N LYS A 375 -14.97 1.50 -6.37
CA LYS A 375 -15.10 1.93 -7.77
C LYS A 375 -14.80 0.82 -8.77
N ARG A 376 -13.80 -0.04 -8.52
CA ARG A 376 -13.52 -1.22 -9.36
C ARG A 376 -14.63 -2.27 -9.28
N ARG A 377 -15.30 -2.42 -8.13
CA ARG A 377 -16.48 -3.28 -7.98
C ARG A 377 -17.70 -2.68 -8.67
N GLU A 378 -17.85 -1.36 -8.66
CA GLU A 378 -18.96 -0.66 -9.33
C GLU A 378 -18.77 -0.58 -10.85
N LEU A 379 -17.53 -0.59 -11.36
CA LEU A 379 -17.22 -0.55 -12.79
C LEU A 379 -17.84 -1.77 -13.50
N ILE A 380 -18.85 -1.50 -14.32
CA ILE A 380 -19.46 -2.50 -15.19
C ILE A 380 -18.40 -2.91 -16.23
N PRO A 381 -18.07 -4.20 -16.37
CA PRO A 381 -17.13 -4.65 -17.39
C PRO A 381 -17.63 -4.27 -18.79
N LYS A 382 -16.73 -3.87 -19.69
CA LYS A 382 -17.09 -3.49 -21.08
C LYS A 382 -17.93 -4.56 -21.79
N MET A 383 -17.68 -5.84 -21.55
CA MET A 383 -18.49 -6.94 -22.13
C MET A 383 -19.93 -6.96 -21.61
N ILE A 384 -20.17 -6.57 -20.36
CA ILE A 384 -21.51 -6.48 -19.76
C ILE A 384 -22.22 -5.23 -20.26
N GLN A 385 -21.49 -4.13 -20.39
CA GLN A 385 -22.02 -2.91 -21.00
C GLN A 385 -22.39 -3.13 -22.47
N GLN A 386 -21.52 -3.81 -23.24
CA GLN A 386 -21.84 -4.18 -24.62
C GLN A 386 -23.04 -5.13 -24.67
N LEU A 387 -23.13 -6.11 -23.77
CA LEU A 387 -24.29 -7.01 -23.71
C LEU A 387 -25.59 -6.25 -23.39
N GLN A 388 -25.53 -5.22 -22.55
CA GLN A 388 -26.65 -4.32 -22.28
C GLN A 388 -27.10 -3.62 -23.57
N GLU A 389 -26.16 -3.02 -24.30
CA GLU A 389 -26.42 -2.31 -25.56
C GLU A 389 -26.96 -3.27 -26.64
N ASP A 390 -26.32 -4.42 -26.80
CA ASP A 390 -26.70 -5.45 -27.76
C ASP A 390 -28.15 -5.94 -27.50
N LEU A 391 -28.52 -6.17 -26.24
CA LEU A 391 -29.86 -6.64 -25.86
C LEU A 391 -30.86 -5.50 -25.57
N GLN A 392 -30.45 -4.23 -25.77
CA GLN A 392 -31.25 -3.04 -25.48
C GLN A 392 -31.84 -3.01 -24.05
N LEU A 393 -31.06 -3.44 -23.06
CA LEU A 393 -31.51 -3.52 -21.67
C LEU A 393 -31.39 -2.17 -20.96
N ASN A 394 -32.38 -1.85 -20.13
CA ASN A 394 -32.36 -0.63 -19.32
C ASN A 394 -31.24 -0.63 -18.28
N ILE A 395 -30.86 -1.81 -17.77
CA ILE A 395 -29.86 -2.00 -16.73
C ILE A 395 -28.86 -3.08 -17.20
N PRO A 396 -27.55 -2.91 -16.96
CA PRO A 396 -26.54 -3.90 -17.32
C PRO A 396 -26.73 -5.23 -16.59
N PRO A 397 -26.77 -6.38 -17.29
CA PRO A 397 -27.01 -7.68 -16.66
C PRO A 397 -25.73 -8.22 -16.00
N ARG A 398 -25.52 -7.91 -14.72
CA ARG A 398 -24.29 -8.24 -14.00
C ARG A 398 -24.27 -9.69 -13.53
N ARG A 399 -25.41 -10.21 -13.09
CA ARG A 399 -25.61 -11.60 -12.64
C ARG A 399 -26.40 -12.38 -13.68
N ILE A 400 -25.75 -13.35 -14.33
CA ILE A 400 -26.34 -14.16 -15.40
C ILE A 400 -26.37 -15.63 -14.96
N GLU A 401 -27.54 -16.25 -14.97
CA GLU A 401 -27.70 -17.70 -14.74
C GLU A 401 -28.06 -18.39 -16.06
N ALA A 402 -27.35 -19.47 -16.39
CA ALA A 402 -27.56 -20.20 -17.64
C ALA A 402 -27.91 -21.66 -17.42
N PHE A 403 -28.85 -22.18 -18.21
CA PHE A 403 -29.37 -23.54 -18.11
C PHE A 403 -29.13 -24.35 -19.39
N ASP A 404 -28.65 -25.58 -19.22
CA ASP A 404 -28.50 -26.60 -20.28
C ASP A 404 -29.19 -27.90 -19.84
N ILE A 405 -29.91 -28.54 -20.76
CA ILE A 405 -30.53 -29.86 -20.57
C ILE A 405 -29.71 -30.88 -21.36
N SER A 406 -29.34 -31.96 -20.67
CA SER A 406 -28.48 -33.00 -21.20
C SER A 406 -29.05 -34.39 -20.90
N HIS A 407 -29.15 -35.23 -21.94
CA HIS A 407 -29.65 -36.61 -21.84
C HIS A 407 -28.53 -37.61 -21.54
N LEU A 408 -28.74 -38.49 -20.56
CA LEU A 408 -27.86 -39.63 -20.30
C LEU A 408 -28.47 -40.91 -20.88
N GLY A 409 -28.13 -41.21 -22.14
CA GLY A 409 -28.26 -42.57 -22.71
C GLY A 409 -29.61 -43.26 -22.52
N GLY A 410 -30.72 -42.51 -22.66
CA GLY A 410 -32.07 -43.05 -22.78
C GLY A 410 -33.00 -42.92 -21.56
N GLU A 411 -32.49 -42.80 -20.32
CA GLU A 411 -33.38 -42.91 -19.12
C GLU A 411 -33.21 -41.81 -18.04
N ASP A 412 -32.08 -41.11 -17.95
CA ASP A 412 -31.87 -40.08 -16.92
C ASP A 412 -31.61 -38.70 -17.55
N THR A 413 -32.58 -37.78 -17.48
CA THR A 413 -32.41 -36.38 -17.88
C THR A 413 -31.78 -35.57 -16.75
N VAL A 414 -30.75 -34.77 -17.07
CA VAL A 414 -30.05 -33.91 -16.11
C VAL A 414 -29.97 -32.50 -16.65
N ALA A 415 -30.32 -31.53 -15.81
CA ALA A 415 -30.10 -30.14 -16.10
C ALA A 415 -28.89 -29.60 -15.33
N SER A 416 -28.15 -28.74 -16.00
CA SER A 416 -27.03 -28.03 -15.40
C SER A 416 -27.33 -26.53 -15.38
N MET A 417 -26.92 -25.87 -14.30
CA MET A 417 -26.99 -24.43 -14.17
C MET A 417 -25.64 -23.88 -13.75
N VAL A 418 -25.20 -22.84 -14.46
CA VAL A 418 -23.99 -22.08 -14.17
C VAL A 418 -24.34 -20.62 -13.89
N SER A 419 -23.56 -19.99 -13.02
CA SER A 419 -23.75 -18.59 -12.61
C SER A 419 -22.51 -17.78 -13.00
N PHE A 420 -22.73 -16.61 -13.58
CA PHE A 420 -21.70 -15.63 -13.93
C PHE A 420 -22.00 -14.30 -13.24
N ILE A 421 -20.97 -13.68 -12.67
CA ILE A 421 -21.04 -12.34 -12.07
C ILE A 421 -19.98 -11.48 -12.73
N ASP A 422 -20.39 -10.34 -13.29
CA ASP A 422 -19.52 -9.40 -14.00
C ASP A 422 -18.68 -10.08 -15.11
N GLY A 423 -19.31 -10.98 -15.86
CA GLY A 423 -18.69 -11.73 -16.96
C GLY A 423 -17.74 -12.85 -16.54
N LYS A 424 -17.66 -13.17 -15.24
CA LYS A 424 -16.80 -14.22 -14.69
C LYS A 424 -17.61 -15.35 -14.06
N ALA A 425 -17.19 -16.58 -14.30
CA ALA A 425 -17.79 -17.79 -13.73
C ALA A 425 -17.73 -17.80 -12.19
N LYS A 426 -18.88 -17.93 -11.54
CA LYS A 426 -19.03 -18.09 -10.09
C LYS A 426 -19.30 -19.56 -9.76
N LYS A 427 -18.24 -20.39 -9.82
CA LYS A 427 -18.32 -21.86 -9.67
C LYS A 427 -19.01 -22.34 -8.39
N SER A 428 -18.90 -21.60 -7.28
CA SER A 428 -19.57 -21.92 -6.01
C SER A 428 -21.12 -21.94 -6.11
N GLU A 429 -21.67 -21.25 -7.11
CA GLU A 429 -23.11 -21.14 -7.36
C GLU A 429 -23.62 -22.11 -8.43
N TYR A 430 -22.76 -22.96 -9.00
CA TYR A 430 -23.19 -23.94 -10.01
C TYR A 430 -24.10 -24.99 -9.37
N ARG A 431 -25.12 -25.44 -10.10
CA ARG A 431 -26.08 -26.45 -9.62
C ARG A 431 -26.36 -27.48 -10.69
N LYS A 432 -26.68 -28.70 -10.24
CA LYS A 432 -27.14 -29.80 -11.09
C LYS A 432 -28.48 -30.27 -10.57
N TYR A 433 -29.39 -30.57 -11.48
CA TYR A 433 -30.74 -31.02 -11.17
C TYR A 433 -30.97 -32.37 -11.83
N LYS A 434 -31.28 -33.39 -11.02
CA LYS A 434 -31.86 -34.63 -11.52
C LYS A 434 -33.34 -34.38 -11.78
N ILE A 435 -33.78 -34.56 -13.02
CA ILE A 435 -35.19 -34.45 -13.42
C ILE A 435 -35.91 -35.71 -12.94
N LYS A 436 -37.09 -35.54 -12.33
CA LYS A 436 -37.85 -36.66 -11.75
C LYS A 436 -39.27 -36.77 -12.29
N GLY A 437 -39.82 -35.69 -12.84
CA GLY A 437 -41.25 -35.61 -13.20
C GLY A 437 -41.57 -35.86 -14.67
N VAL A 438 -40.62 -36.30 -15.49
CA VAL A 438 -40.79 -36.41 -16.95
C VAL A 438 -40.54 -37.86 -17.39
N ASN A 439 -41.57 -38.52 -17.93
CA ASN A 439 -41.45 -39.83 -18.55
C ASN A 439 -41.04 -39.65 -20.02
N GLY A 440 -39.83 -40.10 -20.39
CA GLY A 440 -39.29 -39.99 -21.75
C GLY A 440 -38.38 -38.77 -21.98
N ILE A 441 -37.95 -38.58 -23.24
CA ILE A 441 -37.04 -37.51 -23.67
C ILE A 441 -37.88 -36.25 -23.98
N ASP A 442 -38.29 -35.51 -22.95
CA ASP A 442 -38.96 -34.21 -23.11
C ASP A 442 -38.14 -33.08 -22.47
N ASP A 443 -37.38 -32.40 -23.32
CA ASP A 443 -36.55 -31.24 -22.96
C ASP A 443 -37.34 -30.02 -22.53
N PHE A 444 -38.57 -29.88 -23.01
CA PHE A 444 -39.44 -28.75 -22.68
C PHE A 444 -39.94 -28.88 -21.23
N ALA A 445 -40.43 -30.06 -20.87
CA ALA A 445 -40.86 -30.36 -19.51
C ALA A 445 -39.67 -30.32 -18.53
N ALA A 446 -38.50 -30.85 -18.93
CA ALA A 446 -37.29 -30.80 -18.10
C ALA A 446 -36.82 -29.37 -17.83
N MET A 447 -36.82 -28.50 -18.85
CA MET A 447 -36.48 -27.08 -18.69
C MET A 447 -37.42 -26.40 -17.70
N ARG A 448 -38.73 -26.61 -17.87
CA ARG A 448 -39.78 -26.05 -17.00
C ARG A 448 -39.58 -26.49 -15.55
N GLU A 449 -39.37 -27.79 -15.30
CA GLU A 449 -39.15 -28.33 -13.95
C GLU A 449 -37.98 -27.61 -13.23
N VAL A 450 -36.86 -27.42 -13.94
CA VAL A 450 -35.63 -26.89 -13.35
C VAL A 450 -35.75 -25.40 -13.03
N VAL A 451 -36.33 -24.63 -13.95
CA VAL A 451 -36.59 -23.20 -13.75
C VAL A 451 -37.53 -23.03 -12.57
N VAL A 452 -38.64 -23.79 -12.50
CA VAL A 452 -39.55 -23.75 -11.34
C VAL A 452 -38.81 -24.06 -10.04
N ARG A 453 -38.03 -25.14 -9.99
CA ARG A 453 -37.29 -25.55 -8.79
C ARG A 453 -36.26 -24.53 -8.34
N ARG A 454 -35.52 -23.92 -9.28
CA ARG A 454 -34.49 -22.91 -8.97
C ARG A 454 -35.14 -21.66 -8.38
N TYR A 455 -36.12 -21.09 -9.09
CA TYR A 455 -36.65 -19.78 -8.73
C TYR A 455 -37.68 -19.83 -7.60
N ARG A 456 -38.40 -20.94 -7.42
CA ARG A 456 -39.20 -21.18 -6.20
C ARG A 456 -38.31 -21.17 -4.96
N ARG A 457 -37.19 -21.88 -5.00
CA ARG A 457 -36.24 -21.89 -3.88
C ARG A 457 -35.67 -20.50 -3.57
N LEU A 458 -35.29 -19.73 -4.60
CA LEU A 458 -34.81 -18.36 -4.38
C LEU A 458 -35.90 -17.46 -3.76
N LYS A 459 -37.16 -17.65 -4.17
CA LYS A 459 -38.32 -16.96 -3.60
C LYS A 459 -38.53 -17.33 -2.13
N ASP A 460 -38.53 -18.62 -1.81
CA ASP A 460 -38.76 -19.13 -0.45
C ASP A 460 -37.64 -18.74 0.51
N GLU A 461 -36.38 -18.77 0.05
CA GLU A 461 -35.19 -18.40 0.83
C GLU A 461 -34.91 -16.88 0.82
N LYS A 462 -35.76 -16.07 0.16
CA LYS A 462 -35.61 -14.60 0.00
C LYS A 462 -34.21 -14.18 -0.50
N LEU A 463 -33.66 -14.95 -1.45
CA LEU A 463 -32.36 -14.69 -2.06
C LEU A 463 -32.51 -13.83 -3.32
N SER A 464 -31.42 -13.19 -3.75
CA SER A 464 -31.42 -12.35 -4.95
C SER A 464 -31.59 -13.17 -6.25
N TYR A 465 -32.34 -12.59 -7.18
CA TYR A 465 -32.55 -13.12 -8.53
C TYR A 465 -31.41 -12.70 -9.47
N PRO A 466 -31.18 -13.45 -10.56
CA PRO A 466 -30.29 -13.01 -11.64
C PRO A 466 -30.89 -11.82 -12.41
N ASP A 467 -30.02 -11.01 -13.01
CA ASP A 467 -30.41 -9.91 -13.89
C ASP A 467 -30.79 -10.41 -15.29
N LEU A 468 -30.23 -11.57 -15.70
CA LEU A 468 -30.51 -12.22 -16.98
C LEU A 468 -30.46 -13.74 -16.85
N ILE A 469 -31.42 -14.41 -17.46
CA ILE A 469 -31.53 -15.86 -17.53
C ILE A 469 -31.23 -16.30 -18.96
N LEU A 470 -30.23 -17.15 -19.16
CA LEU A 470 -29.85 -17.68 -20.46
C LEU A 470 -30.27 -19.16 -20.59
N ILE A 471 -31.02 -19.47 -21.63
CA ILE A 471 -31.48 -20.83 -21.94
C ILE A 471 -30.69 -21.36 -23.15
N ASP A 472 -29.98 -22.49 -23.01
CA ASP A 472 -29.33 -23.18 -24.14
C ASP A 472 -30.37 -23.91 -25.00
N GLY A 473 -31.12 -23.13 -25.77
CA GLY A 473 -31.92 -23.64 -26.87
C GLY A 473 -32.86 -22.61 -27.48
N GLY A 474 -33.64 -23.09 -28.45
CA GLY A 474 -34.50 -22.23 -29.26
C GLY A 474 -35.80 -21.81 -28.58
N LYS A 475 -36.69 -21.20 -29.38
CA LYS A 475 -37.97 -20.62 -28.97
C LYS A 475 -38.83 -21.52 -28.07
N GLY A 476 -38.87 -22.83 -28.33
CA GLY A 476 -39.66 -23.77 -27.54
C GLY A 476 -39.20 -23.85 -26.07
N GLN A 477 -37.90 -24.02 -25.82
CA GLN A 477 -37.36 -24.12 -24.46
C GLN A 477 -37.42 -22.78 -23.73
N LEU A 478 -37.19 -21.68 -24.46
CA LEU A 478 -37.37 -20.32 -23.94
C LEU A 478 -38.82 -20.10 -23.45
N ASN A 479 -39.82 -20.46 -24.24
CA ASN A 479 -41.23 -20.32 -23.87
C ASN A 479 -41.59 -21.14 -22.63
N MET A 480 -40.98 -22.32 -22.43
CA MET A 480 -41.19 -23.12 -21.23
C MET A 480 -40.58 -22.46 -19.98
N ALA A 481 -39.40 -21.86 -20.10
CA ALA A 481 -38.80 -21.09 -19.02
C ALA A 481 -39.63 -19.86 -18.66
N ILE A 482 -40.16 -19.13 -19.66
CA ILE A 482 -41.07 -18.00 -19.46
C ILE A 482 -42.34 -18.44 -18.73
N SER A 483 -42.95 -19.54 -19.19
CA SER A 483 -44.14 -20.11 -18.55
C SER A 483 -43.86 -20.49 -17.09
N ALA A 484 -42.71 -21.09 -16.79
CA ALA A 484 -42.30 -21.43 -15.42
C ALA A 484 -42.17 -20.20 -14.50
N LEU A 485 -41.60 -19.11 -15.02
CA LEU A 485 -41.43 -17.86 -14.26
C LEU A 485 -42.76 -17.15 -14.04
N ARG A 486 -43.65 -17.16 -15.03
CA ARG A 486 -45.00 -16.59 -14.92
C ARG A 486 -45.80 -17.24 -13.80
N ASP A 487 -45.77 -18.57 -13.68
CA ASP A 487 -46.47 -19.28 -12.61
C ASP A 487 -45.93 -18.96 -11.21
N LEU A 488 -44.68 -18.49 -11.12
CA LEU A 488 -44.07 -18.04 -9.88
C LEU A 488 -44.29 -16.55 -9.60
N GLY A 489 -44.94 -15.81 -10.51
CA GLY A 489 -45.07 -14.35 -10.46
C GLY A 489 -43.73 -13.62 -10.63
N LEU A 490 -42.82 -14.18 -11.44
CA LEU A 490 -41.48 -13.67 -11.73
C LEU A 490 -41.29 -13.35 -13.22
N ASP A 491 -42.38 -13.00 -13.89
CA ASP A 491 -42.44 -12.66 -15.32
C ASP A 491 -41.69 -11.35 -15.67
N TYR A 492 -41.34 -10.55 -14.66
CA TYR A 492 -40.48 -9.37 -14.82
C TYR A 492 -38.99 -9.70 -15.02
N LEU A 493 -38.56 -10.95 -14.78
CA LEU A 493 -37.17 -11.36 -14.98
C LEU A 493 -36.85 -11.52 -16.47
N LEU A 494 -35.67 -11.03 -16.88
CA LEU A 494 -35.22 -11.11 -18.26
C LEU A 494 -34.73 -12.52 -18.58
N VAL A 495 -35.26 -13.12 -19.64
CA VAL A 495 -34.89 -14.46 -20.12
C VAL A 495 -34.58 -14.39 -21.60
N ILE A 496 -33.49 -15.01 -22.04
CA ILE A 496 -33.13 -15.13 -23.46
C ILE A 496 -32.81 -16.58 -23.81
N GLY A 497 -33.08 -16.96 -25.06
CA GLY A 497 -32.66 -18.24 -25.64
C GLY A 497 -31.46 -18.04 -26.57
N LEU A 498 -30.50 -18.95 -26.58
CA LEU A 498 -29.37 -18.93 -27.53
C LEU A 498 -29.35 -20.24 -28.33
N ALA A 499 -29.66 -20.17 -29.63
CA ALA A 499 -29.71 -21.36 -30.48
C ALA A 499 -28.35 -21.74 -31.09
N LYS A 500 -28.07 -23.04 -31.20
CA LYS A 500 -26.78 -23.60 -31.65
C LYS A 500 -26.41 -23.35 -33.12
N ARG A 501 -27.37 -23.20 -34.04
CA ARG A 501 -27.08 -23.17 -35.49
C ARG A 501 -26.52 -21.84 -36.00
N LEU A 502 -26.98 -20.71 -35.46
CA LEU A 502 -26.64 -19.37 -35.96
C LEU A 502 -26.23 -18.37 -34.88
N GLU A 503 -26.12 -18.80 -33.62
CA GLU A 503 -25.90 -17.91 -32.46
C GLU A 503 -27.00 -16.84 -32.32
N GLU A 504 -28.18 -17.18 -32.82
CA GLU A 504 -29.39 -16.37 -32.77
C GLU A 504 -29.87 -16.22 -31.33
N VAL A 505 -30.10 -14.98 -30.92
CA VAL A 505 -30.63 -14.64 -29.61
C VAL A 505 -32.13 -14.45 -29.71
N PHE A 506 -32.88 -15.24 -28.95
CA PHE A 506 -34.33 -15.12 -28.84
C PHE A 506 -34.68 -14.31 -27.60
N VAL A 507 -35.33 -13.17 -27.80
CA VAL A 507 -35.84 -12.29 -26.74
C VAL A 507 -37.36 -12.48 -26.61
N PRO A 508 -37.94 -12.48 -25.39
CA PRO A 508 -39.37 -12.67 -25.20
C PRO A 508 -40.17 -11.57 -25.90
N GLY A 509 -41.29 -11.95 -26.53
CA GLY A 509 -42.18 -11.00 -27.20
C GLY A 509 -41.84 -10.69 -28.66
N ASN A 510 -40.67 -11.11 -29.17
CA ASN A 510 -40.33 -11.01 -30.59
C ASN A 510 -40.49 -12.36 -31.30
N SER A 511 -41.07 -12.34 -32.50
CA SER A 511 -41.23 -13.53 -33.34
C SER A 511 -39.91 -14.00 -33.95
N ASP A 512 -39.07 -13.03 -34.30
CA ASP A 512 -37.81 -13.21 -35.04
C ASP A 512 -36.60 -13.13 -34.09
N PRO A 513 -35.54 -13.90 -34.37
CA PRO A 513 -34.31 -13.84 -33.59
C PRO A 513 -33.60 -12.50 -33.79
N GLN A 514 -33.03 -11.99 -32.70
CA GLN A 514 -32.17 -10.82 -32.75
C GLN A 514 -30.77 -11.22 -33.26
N SER A 515 -30.32 -10.55 -34.31
CA SER A 515 -28.97 -10.72 -34.86
C SER A 515 -27.99 -9.80 -34.14
N ILE A 516 -27.05 -10.37 -33.40
CA ILE A 516 -25.93 -9.65 -32.76
C ILE A 516 -24.66 -9.92 -33.59
N PRO A 517 -23.80 -8.92 -33.86
CA PRO A 517 -22.55 -9.14 -34.57
C PRO A 517 -21.70 -10.23 -33.92
N LYS A 518 -21.16 -11.16 -34.74
CA LYS A 518 -20.38 -12.32 -34.26
C LYS A 518 -19.14 -11.96 -33.43
N ASN A 519 -18.58 -10.77 -33.68
CA ASN A 519 -17.43 -10.21 -33.00
C ASN A 519 -17.80 -9.34 -31.78
N SER A 520 -19.10 -9.16 -31.48
CA SER A 520 -19.51 -8.39 -30.32
C SER A 520 -19.02 -9.04 -29.02
N PRO A 521 -18.37 -8.29 -28.13
CA PRO A 521 -18.06 -8.74 -26.77
C PRO A 521 -19.26 -9.33 -26.02
N GLY A 522 -20.48 -8.83 -26.26
CA GLY A 522 -21.70 -9.33 -25.62
C GLY A 522 -22.03 -10.76 -26.06
N LEU A 523 -22.03 -11.02 -27.37
CA LEU A 523 -22.28 -12.35 -27.91
C LEU A 523 -21.17 -13.36 -27.53
N ILE A 524 -19.91 -12.94 -27.54
CA ILE A 524 -18.77 -13.77 -27.09
C ILE A 524 -18.98 -14.20 -25.62
N LEU A 525 -19.49 -13.30 -24.78
CA LEU A 525 -19.83 -13.62 -23.39
C LEU A 525 -20.96 -14.65 -23.31
N LEU A 526 -22.07 -14.45 -24.04
CA LEU A 526 -23.19 -15.42 -24.05
C LEU A 526 -22.75 -16.82 -24.49
N ARG A 527 -21.92 -16.91 -25.54
CA ARG A 527 -21.32 -18.18 -25.99
C ARG A 527 -20.48 -18.82 -24.90
N LYS A 528 -19.59 -18.05 -24.27
CA LYS A 528 -18.75 -18.56 -23.18
C LYS A 528 -19.58 -19.10 -22.01
N ILE A 529 -20.68 -18.44 -21.67
CA ILE A 529 -21.59 -18.89 -20.61
C ILE A 529 -22.28 -20.20 -21.03
N ARG A 530 -22.80 -20.28 -22.26
CA ARG A 530 -23.40 -21.51 -22.81
C ARG A 530 -22.41 -22.66 -22.83
N ASP A 531 -21.22 -22.44 -23.37
CA ASP A 531 -20.18 -23.46 -23.50
C ASP A 531 -19.73 -23.96 -22.12
N GLU A 532 -19.71 -23.08 -21.11
CA GLU A 532 -19.44 -23.45 -19.72
C GLU A 532 -20.58 -24.28 -19.08
N ALA A 533 -21.84 -23.95 -19.37
CA ALA A 533 -22.99 -24.75 -18.97
C ALA A 533 -22.91 -26.17 -19.58
N HIS A 534 -22.66 -26.23 -20.89
CA HIS A 534 -22.51 -27.48 -21.62
C HIS A 534 -21.32 -28.31 -21.10
N ARG A 535 -20.17 -27.67 -20.86
CA ARG A 535 -18.98 -28.32 -20.26
C ARG A 535 -19.29 -28.88 -18.87
N PHE A 536 -20.05 -28.15 -18.06
CA PHE A 536 -20.43 -28.58 -16.71
C PHE A 536 -21.37 -29.79 -16.74
N ALA A 537 -22.28 -29.85 -17.72
CA ALA A 537 -23.11 -31.01 -18.00
C ALA A 537 -22.28 -32.22 -18.45
N LEU A 538 -21.43 -32.08 -19.47
CA LEU A 538 -20.58 -33.16 -20.02
C LEU A 538 -19.64 -33.77 -18.97
N THR A 539 -19.03 -32.92 -18.13
CA THR A 539 -18.13 -33.39 -17.05
C THR A 539 -18.87 -34.31 -16.08
N TYR A 540 -20.14 -34.00 -15.77
CA TYR A 540 -20.98 -34.86 -14.94
C TYR A 540 -21.29 -36.19 -15.61
N GLN A 541 -21.63 -36.17 -16.90
CA GLN A 541 -21.91 -37.39 -17.64
C GLN A 541 -20.69 -38.31 -17.70
N LYS A 542 -19.49 -37.75 -17.91
CA LYS A 542 -18.23 -38.50 -17.90
C LYS A 542 -17.98 -39.16 -16.53
N GLN A 543 -18.18 -38.43 -15.43
CA GLN A 543 -18.05 -38.98 -14.08
C GLN A 543 -19.05 -40.11 -13.81
N LYS A 544 -20.32 -39.94 -14.21
CA LYS A 544 -21.37 -40.96 -14.00
C LYS A 544 -21.17 -42.20 -14.88
N ARG A 545 -20.79 -42.03 -16.15
CA ARG A 545 -20.44 -43.13 -17.06
C ARG A 545 -19.23 -43.90 -16.55
N ASN A 546 -18.17 -43.20 -16.15
CA ASN A 546 -16.99 -43.86 -15.57
C ASN A 546 -17.34 -44.64 -14.30
N LYS A 547 -18.22 -44.12 -13.46
CA LYS A 547 -18.69 -44.84 -12.27
C LYS A 547 -19.49 -46.10 -12.64
N LYS A 548 -20.45 -46.01 -13.56
CA LYS A 548 -21.28 -47.15 -14.01
C LYS A 548 -20.44 -48.24 -14.71
N VAL A 549 -19.48 -47.83 -15.54
CA VAL A 549 -18.54 -48.75 -16.19
C VAL A 549 -17.63 -49.43 -15.18
N ARG A 550 -17.11 -48.68 -14.20
CA ARG A 550 -16.28 -49.25 -13.12
C ARG A 550 -17.04 -50.23 -12.24
N GLU A 551 -18.30 -49.93 -11.90
CA GLU A 551 -19.16 -50.85 -11.14
C GLU A 551 -19.36 -52.17 -11.92
N SER A 552 -19.73 -52.08 -13.20
CA SER A 552 -19.98 -53.24 -14.08
C SER A 552 -18.77 -54.17 -14.31
N ILE A 553 -17.54 -53.67 -14.22
CA ILE A 553 -16.33 -54.48 -14.47
C ILE A 553 -16.02 -55.40 -13.28
N PHE A 554 -16.27 -54.94 -12.06
CA PHE A 554 -15.96 -55.71 -10.85
C PHE A 554 -17.16 -56.51 -10.33
N ASP A 555 -18.35 -56.35 -10.93
CA ASP A 555 -19.55 -57.14 -10.64
C ASP A 555 -19.35 -58.64 -10.91
N SER A 556 -18.45 -59.02 -11.82
CA SER A 556 -18.15 -60.43 -12.14
C SER A 556 -17.18 -61.11 -11.16
N VAL A 557 -16.66 -60.41 -10.16
CA VAL A 557 -15.73 -60.97 -9.16
C VAL A 557 -16.53 -61.59 -8.01
N ASN A 558 -16.38 -62.89 -7.78
CA ASN A 558 -17.09 -63.59 -6.72
C ASN A 558 -16.73 -63.02 -5.33
N GLY A 559 -17.75 -62.62 -4.57
CA GLY A 559 -17.57 -61.99 -3.25
C GLY A 559 -17.43 -60.46 -3.28
N MET A 560 -17.54 -59.82 -4.44
CA MET A 560 -17.63 -58.36 -4.60
C MET A 560 -19.08 -57.87 -4.62
N GLY A 561 -19.65 -57.69 -3.43
CA GLY A 561 -20.94 -57.01 -3.29
C GLY A 561 -20.85 -55.49 -3.49
N PRO A 562 -21.99 -54.78 -3.64
CA PRO A 562 -22.05 -53.35 -3.97
C PRO A 562 -21.31 -52.45 -2.96
N LYS A 563 -21.26 -52.84 -1.68
CA LYS A 563 -20.51 -52.12 -0.64
C LYS A 563 -18.99 -52.20 -0.84
N ARG A 564 -18.48 -53.35 -1.25
CA ARG A 564 -17.03 -53.56 -1.50
C ARG A 564 -16.58 -52.90 -2.78
N ILE A 565 -17.40 -52.95 -3.83
CA ILE A 565 -17.18 -52.19 -5.08
C ILE A 565 -17.11 -50.69 -4.78
N GLN A 566 -18.05 -50.16 -3.99
CA GLN A 566 -18.03 -48.74 -3.63
C GLN A 566 -16.78 -48.36 -2.81
N SER A 567 -16.31 -49.23 -1.92
CA SER A 567 -15.06 -49.06 -1.16
C SER A 567 -13.86 -48.97 -2.10
N LEU A 568 -13.71 -49.95 -3.00
CA LEU A 568 -12.65 -50.00 -4.00
C LEU A 568 -12.61 -48.74 -4.88
N LEU A 569 -13.76 -48.28 -5.36
CA LEU A 569 -13.86 -47.11 -6.24
C LEU A 569 -13.65 -45.76 -5.54
N ARG A 570 -13.77 -45.71 -4.20
CA ARG A 570 -13.38 -44.56 -3.40
C ARG A 570 -11.89 -44.53 -3.13
N SER A 571 -11.30 -45.70 -2.88
CA SER A 571 -9.88 -45.83 -2.53
C SER A 571 -8.94 -45.70 -3.73
N PHE A 572 -9.44 -45.88 -4.95
CA PHE A 572 -8.64 -45.80 -6.17
C PHE A 572 -9.29 -44.91 -7.25
N GLU A 573 -8.55 -43.89 -7.68
CA GLU A 573 -8.96 -43.01 -8.78
C GLU A 573 -8.64 -43.61 -10.16
N GLY A 574 -9.43 -44.58 -10.62
CA GLY A 574 -9.23 -45.14 -11.98
C GLY A 574 -8.88 -46.61 -11.98
N ILE A 575 -9.30 -47.30 -13.04
CA ILE A 575 -8.98 -48.72 -13.24
C ILE A 575 -7.48 -48.89 -13.49
N GLU A 576 -6.83 -47.92 -14.13
CA GLU A 576 -5.38 -47.91 -14.33
C GLU A 576 -4.61 -47.90 -13.00
N ASN A 577 -5.07 -47.11 -12.03
CA ASN A 577 -4.47 -47.06 -10.71
C ASN A 577 -4.71 -48.34 -9.90
N ILE A 578 -5.81 -49.07 -10.17
CA ILE A 578 -6.05 -50.40 -9.62
C ILE A 578 -5.14 -51.44 -10.31
N ALA A 579 -4.99 -51.37 -11.63
CA ALA A 579 -4.17 -52.30 -12.42
C ALA A 579 -2.66 -52.16 -12.16
N ASN A 580 -2.22 -51.00 -11.68
CA ASN A 580 -0.84 -50.70 -11.33
C ASN A 580 -0.54 -50.83 -9.83
N ALA A 581 -1.53 -51.11 -8.99
CA ALA A 581 -1.35 -51.30 -7.56
C ALA A 581 -1.16 -52.78 -7.22
N ASP A 582 -0.32 -53.08 -6.23
CA ASP A 582 -0.17 -54.45 -5.72
C ASP A 582 -1.43 -54.92 -4.99
N SER A 583 -1.73 -56.21 -5.08
CA SER A 583 -2.90 -56.83 -4.43
C SER A 583 -2.96 -56.56 -2.92
N ASN A 584 -1.79 -56.45 -2.25
CA ASN A 584 -1.71 -56.06 -0.83
C ASN A 584 -2.18 -54.61 -0.58
N ILE A 585 -1.83 -53.68 -1.48
CA ILE A 585 -2.24 -52.27 -1.39
C ILE A 585 -3.75 -52.15 -1.69
N ILE A 586 -4.26 -52.96 -2.61
CA ILE A 586 -5.69 -53.02 -2.93
C ILE A 586 -6.48 -53.57 -1.74
N ALA A 587 -6.01 -54.65 -1.11
CA ALA A 587 -6.63 -55.26 0.06
C ALA A 587 -6.72 -54.28 1.23
N ASP A 588 -5.61 -53.60 1.53
CA ASP A 588 -5.49 -52.65 2.64
C ASP A 588 -6.33 -51.38 2.40
N LYS A 589 -6.14 -50.71 1.26
CA LYS A 589 -6.85 -49.45 0.97
C LYS A 589 -8.34 -49.62 0.74
N ALA A 590 -8.79 -50.74 0.18
CA ALA A 590 -10.21 -50.99 -0.07
C ALA A 590 -10.89 -51.79 1.06
N ASN A 591 -10.14 -52.21 2.08
CA ASN A 591 -10.57 -53.06 3.19
C ASN A 591 -11.31 -54.33 2.70
N ILE A 592 -10.62 -55.10 1.86
CA ILE A 592 -11.13 -56.35 1.28
C ILE A 592 -10.13 -57.49 1.48
N PRO A 593 -10.59 -58.76 1.60
CA PRO A 593 -9.70 -59.91 1.72
C PRO A 593 -8.69 -59.99 0.58
N LEU A 594 -7.44 -60.36 0.89
CA LEU A 594 -6.34 -60.42 -0.07
C LEU A 594 -6.68 -61.24 -1.32
N LYS A 595 -7.37 -62.38 -1.12
CA LYS A 595 -7.83 -63.24 -2.21
C LYS A 595 -8.76 -62.54 -3.21
N ILE A 596 -9.63 -61.64 -2.73
CA ILE A 596 -10.52 -60.84 -3.59
C ILE A 596 -9.73 -59.70 -4.27
N ALA A 597 -8.73 -59.15 -3.59
CA ALA A 597 -7.85 -58.12 -4.15
C ALA A 597 -7.00 -58.66 -5.31
N GLU A 598 -6.55 -59.91 -5.24
CA GLU A 598 -5.86 -60.60 -6.35
C GLU A 598 -6.76 -60.76 -7.58
N ASP A 599 -8.01 -61.18 -7.38
CA ASP A 599 -9.00 -61.30 -8.47
C ASP A 599 -9.29 -59.93 -9.12
N ILE A 600 -9.41 -58.87 -8.29
CA ILE A 600 -9.59 -57.49 -8.77
C ILE A 600 -8.39 -57.02 -9.59
N PHE A 601 -7.17 -57.31 -9.13
CA PHE A 601 -5.95 -56.96 -9.85
C PHE A 601 -5.90 -57.62 -11.23
N LEU A 602 -6.25 -58.91 -11.31
CA LEU A 602 -6.31 -59.66 -12.56
C LEU A 602 -7.34 -59.08 -13.54
N VAL A 603 -8.56 -58.79 -13.05
CA VAL A 603 -9.63 -58.19 -13.87
C VAL A 603 -9.24 -56.78 -14.35
N ALA A 604 -8.61 -55.97 -13.48
CA ALA A 604 -8.16 -54.63 -13.82
C ALA A 604 -7.04 -54.65 -14.89
N LYS A 605 -6.06 -55.57 -14.77
CA LYS A 605 -5.01 -55.76 -15.79
C LYS A 605 -5.55 -56.26 -17.13
N GLN A 606 -6.47 -57.23 -17.12
CA GLN A 606 -7.10 -57.72 -18.34
C GLN A 606 -7.87 -56.62 -19.08
N PHE A 607 -8.57 -55.76 -18.33
CA PHE A 607 -9.27 -54.61 -18.91
C PHE A 607 -8.29 -53.59 -19.51
N GLN A 608 -7.19 -53.29 -18.81
CA GLN A 608 -6.15 -52.37 -19.30
C GLN A 608 -5.46 -52.90 -20.58
N MET A 609 -5.21 -54.20 -20.67
CA MET A 609 -4.65 -54.84 -21.87
C MET A 609 -5.62 -54.80 -23.06
N LYS A 610 -6.92 -55.02 -22.83
CA LYS A 610 -7.96 -54.90 -23.87
C LYS A 610 -8.15 -53.46 -24.38
N GLN A 611 -7.86 -52.44 -23.57
CA GLN A 611 -7.93 -51.04 -24.02
C GLN A 611 -6.70 -50.60 -24.83
N LYS A 612 -5.53 -51.20 -24.61
CA LYS A 612 -4.31 -50.90 -25.40
C LYS A 612 -4.26 -51.60 -26.77
N SER A 613 -5.16 -52.55 -27.01
CA SER A 613 -5.25 -53.35 -28.25
C SER A 613 -6.37 -52.90 -29.20
N LYS A 614 -7.10 -51.85 -28.84
CA LYS A 614 -8.03 -51.09 -29.68
C LYS A 614 -7.48 -49.67 -29.85
#